data_AF-A0A5S9MIA7-F1
#
_entry.id   AF-A0A5S9MIA7-F1
#
_cell.length_a   1.000
_cell.length_b   1.000
_cell.length_c   1.000
_cell.angle_alpha   90.00
_cell.angle_beta   90.00
_cell.angle_gamma   90.00
#
_symmetry.space_group_name_H-M   'P 1'
#
loop_
_entity.id
_entity.type
_entity.pdbx_description
1 polymer ?
#
loop_
_entity_poly.entity_id
_entity_poly.type
_entity_poly.pdbx_seq_one_letter_code
_entity_poly.pdbx_strand_id
1 'polypeptide(L)'
;MLKAIDQKLQLDLAGDTELMIGLSLHLKPAINRCKYGMNLRNPMLDEIKAGYPLAFEAGIIASRVLEEEEGLSIHENEIGYMALHFGAALERRKMEIPPKRCLIVCASGAGSARLLQDRLRSQFGSKLTILGTAELYSLRMSLCMPWI
;
A
#
# COMPACT_ATOMS: atom_id res chain seq x y z
N MET A 1 2.69 -13.02 14.00
CA MET A 1 3.28 -12.27 12.86
C MET A 1 2.53 -10.99 12.44
N LEU A 2 1.41 -11.04 11.70
CA LEU A 2 0.79 -9.84 11.06
C LEU A 2 0.48 -8.70 12.05
N LYS A 3 -0.02 -9.01 13.24
CA LYS A 3 -0.25 -8.03 14.31
C LYS A 3 1.01 -7.23 14.68
N ALA A 4 2.17 -7.87 14.72
CA ALA A 4 3.44 -7.21 15.05
C ALA A 4 3.89 -6.25 13.95
N ILE A 5 3.62 -6.61 12.69
CA ILE A 5 3.87 -5.73 11.53
C ILE A 5 2.94 -4.52 11.60
N ASP A 6 1.65 -4.75 11.80
CA ASP A 6 0.65 -3.67 11.88
C ASP A 6 0.90 -2.71 13.04
N GLN A 7 1.32 -3.22 14.21
CA GLN A 7 1.68 -2.39 15.35
C GLN A 7 2.89 -1.48 15.09
N LYS A 8 3.88 -1.96 14.31
CA LYS A 8 5.11 -1.20 14.04
C LYS A 8 4.99 -0.28 12.83
N LEU A 9 4.31 -0.72 11.78
CA LEU A 9 4.28 -0.06 10.48
C LEU A 9 2.93 0.55 10.11
N GLN A 10 1.88 0.32 10.91
CA GLN A 10 0.51 0.86 10.70
C GLN A 10 -0.08 0.50 9.32
N LEU A 11 0.21 -0.71 8.83
CA LEU A 11 -0.13 -1.15 7.48
C LEU A 11 -1.50 -1.84 7.38
N ASP A 12 -2.09 -2.25 8.50
CA ASP A 12 -3.41 -2.88 8.58
C ASP A 12 -3.58 -4.02 7.55
N LEU A 13 -2.58 -4.90 7.55
CA LEU A 13 -2.47 -6.03 6.63
C LEU A 13 -3.34 -7.21 7.05
N ALA A 14 -3.81 -7.23 8.30
CA ALA A 14 -4.63 -8.32 8.83
C ALA A 14 -5.96 -8.52 8.08
N GLY A 15 -6.48 -7.49 7.40
CA GLY A 15 -7.70 -7.58 6.60
C GLY A 15 -7.53 -8.25 5.23
N ASP A 16 -6.30 -8.40 4.73
CA ASP A 16 -6.03 -8.93 3.39
C ASP A 16 -6.07 -10.47 3.41
N THR A 17 -7.16 -11.04 2.90
CA THR A 17 -7.36 -12.50 2.88
C THR A 17 -6.39 -13.21 1.93
N GLU A 18 -6.03 -12.57 0.83
CA GLU A 18 -5.10 -13.13 -0.16
C GLU A 18 -3.68 -13.20 0.40
N LEU A 19 -3.28 -12.21 1.20
CA LEU A 19 -2.04 -12.20 1.97
C LEU A 19 -2.00 -13.35 2.96
N MET A 20 -3.07 -13.54 3.74
CA MET A 20 -3.14 -14.62 4.74
C MET A 20 -2.98 -15.99 4.09
N ILE A 21 -3.67 -16.22 2.97
CA ILE A 21 -3.58 -17.48 2.22
C ILE A 21 -2.16 -17.65 1.63
N GLY A 22 -1.66 -16.62 0.95
CA GLY A 22 -0.35 -16.65 0.31
C GLY A 22 0.79 -16.94 1.29
N LEU A 23 0.80 -16.24 2.43
CA LEU A 23 1.77 -16.50 3.49
C LEU A 23 1.61 -17.90 4.09
N SER A 24 0.38 -18.36 4.34
CA SER A 24 0.17 -19.70 4.91
C SER A 24 0.73 -20.80 4.00
N LEU A 25 0.57 -20.65 2.69
CA LEU A 25 1.11 -21.57 1.68
C LEU A 25 2.65 -21.46 1.56
N HIS A 26 3.21 -20.27 1.73
CA HIS A 26 4.65 -20.03 1.64
C HIS A 26 5.42 -20.47 2.90
N LEU A 27 4.88 -20.19 4.09
CA LEU A 27 5.60 -20.31 5.35
C LEU A 27 5.93 -21.75 5.70
N LYS A 28 5.01 -22.71 5.50
CA LYS A 28 5.25 -24.11 5.84
C LYS A 28 6.49 -24.69 5.11
N PRO A 29 6.62 -24.58 3.77
CA PRO A 29 7.83 -25.02 3.09
C PRO A 29 9.05 -24.13 3.39
N ALA A 30 8.89 -22.81 3.61
CA ALA A 30 9.99 -21.92 3.98
C ALA A 30 10.64 -22.30 5.32
N ILE A 31 9.82 -22.56 6.34
CA ILE A 31 10.28 -23.02 7.66
C ILE A 31 11.03 -24.35 7.52
N ASN A 32 10.50 -25.30 6.73
CA ASN A 32 11.19 -26.56 6.49
C ASN A 32 12.56 -26.34 5.82
N ARG A 33 12.66 -25.45 4.82
CA ARG A 33 13.94 -25.11 4.20
C ARG A 33 14.93 -24.56 5.21
N CYS A 34 14.51 -23.63 6.06
CA CYS A 34 15.36 -23.05 7.10
C CYS A 34 15.83 -24.10 8.12
N LYS A 35 14.93 -24.98 8.58
CA LYS A 35 15.26 -26.06 9.53
C LYS A 35 16.30 -27.03 9.01
N TYR A 36 16.30 -27.31 7.71
CA TYR A 36 17.27 -28.22 7.08
C TYR A 36 18.47 -27.48 6.45
N GLY A 37 18.63 -26.18 6.69
CA GLY A 37 19.74 -25.39 6.14
C GLY A 37 19.71 -25.26 4.61
N MET A 38 18.56 -25.47 3.99
CA MET A 38 18.38 -25.30 2.54
C MET A 38 18.28 -23.82 2.22
N ASN A 39 19.27 -23.29 1.51
CA ASN A 39 19.31 -21.88 1.14
C ASN A 39 18.80 -21.69 -0.28
N LEU A 40 17.64 -21.03 -0.42
CA LEU A 40 17.10 -20.67 -1.73
C LEU A 40 17.58 -19.28 -2.10
N ARG A 41 18.23 -19.13 -3.26
CA ARG A 41 18.59 -17.80 -3.77
C ARG A 41 17.35 -17.11 -4.33
N ASN A 42 17.07 -15.90 -3.86
CA ASN A 42 16.06 -15.03 -4.45
C ASN A 42 16.74 -14.13 -5.51
N PRO A 43 16.52 -14.37 -6.83
CA PRO A 43 17.16 -13.60 -7.88
C PRO A 43 16.72 -12.12 -7.91
N MET A 44 15.59 -11.80 -7.28
CA MET A 44 15.02 -10.45 -7.24
C MET A 44 15.30 -9.72 -5.92
N LEU A 45 16.16 -10.26 -5.05
CA LEU A 45 16.34 -9.72 -3.69
C LEU A 45 16.70 -8.24 -3.68
N ASP A 46 17.66 -7.82 -4.51
CA ASP A 46 18.09 -6.43 -4.59
C ASP A 46 16.99 -5.52 -5.16
N GLU A 47 16.26 -6.01 -6.16
CA GLU A 47 15.11 -5.30 -6.75
C GLU A 47 13.99 -5.10 -5.74
N ILE A 48 13.70 -6.11 -4.92
CA ILE A 48 12.69 -6.05 -3.86
C ILE A 48 13.09 -5.03 -2.80
N LYS A 49 14.36 -5.04 -2.36
CA LYS A 49 14.87 -4.08 -1.38
C LYS A 49 14.80 -2.64 -1.88
N ALA A 50 15.13 -2.42 -3.16
CA ALA A 50 15.10 -1.08 -3.75
C ALA A 50 13.68 -0.60 -4.07
N GLY A 51 12.84 -1.47 -4.64
CA GLY A 51 11.49 -1.12 -5.12
C GLY A 51 10.42 -1.14 -4.04
N TYR A 52 10.56 -2.00 -3.03
CA TYR A 52 9.56 -2.22 -1.99
C TYR A 52 10.16 -2.21 -0.57
N PRO A 53 10.88 -1.13 -0.17
CA PRO A 53 11.58 -1.08 1.11
C PRO A 53 10.66 -1.30 2.32
N LEU A 54 9.44 -0.75 2.28
CA LEU A 54 8.44 -0.94 3.34
C LEU A 54 7.95 -2.39 3.45
N ALA A 55 7.79 -3.08 2.31
CA ALA A 55 7.42 -4.49 2.30
C ALA A 55 8.59 -5.37 2.77
N PHE A 56 9.82 -4.99 2.44
CA PHE A 56 11.01 -5.65 2.94
C PHE A 56 11.17 -5.50 4.46
N GLU A 57 10.90 -4.30 5.00
CA GLU A 57 10.86 -4.08 6.44
C GLU A 57 9.79 -4.93 7.14
N ALA A 58 8.60 -5.06 6.53
CA ALA A 58 7.59 -6.01 7.01
C ALA A 58 8.11 -7.46 7.00
N GLY A 59 8.87 -7.85 5.97
CA GLY A 59 9.60 -9.11 5.89
C GLY A 59 10.59 -9.33 7.04
N ILE A 60 11.37 -8.32 7.40
CA ILE A 60 12.32 -8.38 8.53
C ILE A 60 11.58 -8.53 9.87
N ILE A 61 10.45 -7.83 10.05
CA ILE A 61 9.64 -7.99 11.26
C ILE A 61 9.05 -9.40 11.31
N ALA A 62 8.56 -9.90 10.17
CA ALA A 62 8.01 -11.25 10.06
C ALA A 62 9.07 -12.31 10.38
N SER A 63 10.30 -12.16 9.90
CA SER A 63 11.37 -13.11 10.16
C SER A 63 11.69 -13.19 11.64
N ARG A 64 11.82 -12.05 12.34
CA ARG A 64 12.11 -12.05 13.79
C ARG A 64 11.06 -12.81 14.59
N VAL A 65 9.78 -12.64 14.25
CA VAL A 65 8.69 -13.38 14.89
C VAL A 65 8.84 -14.90 14.62
N LEU A 66 9.18 -15.30 13.40
CA LEU A 66 9.39 -16.73 13.08
C LEU A 66 10.63 -17.30 13.78
N GLU A 67 11.71 -16.53 13.85
CA GLU A 67 12.94 -16.96 14.52
C GLU A 67 12.68 -17.20 16.01
N GLU A 68 11.90 -16.33 16.67
CA GLU A 68 11.45 -16.48 18.06
C GLU A 68 10.50 -17.68 18.24
N GLU A 69 9.54 -17.89 17.35
CA GLU A 69 8.53 -18.95 17.45
C GLU A 69 9.08 -20.35 17.12
N GLU A 70 9.99 -20.45 16.15
CA GLU A 70 10.47 -21.73 15.60
C GLU A 70 11.90 -22.08 16.01
N GLY A 71 12.64 -21.17 16.66
CA GLY A 71 14.01 -21.40 17.12
C GLY A 71 15.02 -21.63 16.00
N LEU A 72 14.82 -20.97 14.87
CA LEU A 72 15.65 -21.08 13.66
C LEU A 72 16.18 -19.71 13.23
N SER A 73 17.08 -19.68 12.25
CA SER A 73 17.45 -18.44 11.56
C SER A 73 16.80 -18.37 10.19
N ILE A 74 16.29 -17.20 9.82
CA ILE A 74 15.69 -16.94 8.52
C ILE A 74 16.70 -16.19 7.65
N HIS A 75 17.04 -16.77 6.50
CA HIS A 75 17.92 -16.11 5.52
C HIS A 75 17.23 -14.93 4.83
N GLU A 76 18.04 -13.93 4.43
CA GLU A 76 17.56 -12.73 3.74
C GLU A 76 16.76 -13.03 2.46
N ASN A 77 17.08 -14.13 1.77
CA ASN A 77 16.30 -14.55 0.59
C ASN A 77 14.83 -14.88 0.93
N GLU A 78 14.58 -15.55 2.07
CA GLU A 78 13.23 -15.85 2.56
C GLU A 78 12.53 -14.57 3.02
N ILE A 79 13.26 -13.63 3.65
CA ILE A 79 12.75 -12.27 3.91
C ILE A 79 12.28 -11.61 2.61
N GLY A 80 13.06 -11.72 1.53
CA GLY A 80 12.68 -11.22 0.21
C GLY A 80 11.41 -11.88 -0.34
N TYR A 81 11.23 -13.20 -0.17
CA TYR A 81 10.01 -13.88 -0.61
C TYR A 81 8.78 -13.46 0.23
N MET A 82 8.91 -13.34 1.54
CA MET A 82 7.83 -12.80 2.39
C MET A 82 7.49 -11.35 1.99
N ALA A 83 8.51 -10.54 1.68
CA ALA A 83 8.34 -9.16 1.25
C ALA A 83 7.51 -9.05 -0.04
N LEU A 84 7.58 -10.01 -0.97
CA LEU A 84 6.71 -10.02 -2.14
C LEU A 84 5.23 -10.16 -1.76
N HIS A 85 4.91 -11.02 -0.79
CA HIS A 85 3.54 -11.17 -0.29
C HIS A 85 3.04 -9.87 0.34
N PHE A 86 3.86 -9.23 1.19
CA PHE A 86 3.51 -7.94 1.79
C PHE A 86 3.38 -6.83 0.74
N GLY A 87 4.26 -6.79 -0.24
CA GLY A 87 4.23 -5.83 -1.33
C GLY A 87 2.95 -5.92 -2.14
N ALA A 88 2.52 -7.15 -2.50
CA ALA A 88 1.26 -7.37 -3.20
C ALA A 88 0.05 -6.89 -2.39
N ALA A 89 0.01 -7.15 -1.09
CA ALA A 89 -1.05 -6.68 -0.20
C ALA A 89 -1.11 -5.15 -0.11
N LEU A 90 0.05 -4.50 -0.02
CA LEU A 90 0.15 -3.04 -0.01
C LEU A 90 -0.35 -2.42 -1.33
N GLU A 91 -0.05 -3.04 -2.47
CA GLU A 91 -0.56 -2.57 -3.77
C GLU A 91 -2.08 -2.73 -3.89
N ARG A 92 -2.65 -3.86 -3.44
CA ARG A 92 -4.11 -4.03 -3.38
C ARG A 92 -4.76 -2.97 -2.49
N ARG A 93 -4.22 -2.74 -1.30
CA ARG A 93 -4.76 -1.74 -0.37
C ARG A 93 -4.74 -0.32 -0.95
N LYS A 94 -3.69 0.05 -1.71
CA LYS A 94 -3.65 1.34 -2.43
C LYS A 94 -4.82 1.49 -3.41
N MET A 95 -5.30 0.40 -4.00
CA MET A 95 -6.44 0.39 -4.92
C MET A 95 -7.80 0.51 -4.20
N GLU A 96 -7.89 0.09 -2.93
CA GLU A 96 -9.10 0.18 -2.11
C GLU A 96 -9.34 1.58 -1.52
N ILE A 97 -8.31 2.42 -1.42
CA ILE A 97 -8.45 3.78 -0.93
C ILE A 97 -9.32 4.57 -1.92
N PRO A 98 -10.51 5.06 -1.51
CA PRO A 98 -11.39 5.76 -2.43
C PRO A 98 -10.71 7.04 -2.95
N PRO A 99 -11.01 7.44 -4.21
CA PRO A 99 -10.47 8.65 -4.77
C PRO A 99 -10.73 9.85 -3.88
N LYS A 100 -9.73 10.73 -3.76
CA LYS A 100 -9.91 11.99 -3.05
C LYS A 100 -10.91 12.84 -3.81
N ARG A 101 -11.87 13.43 -3.09
CA ARG A 101 -12.87 14.33 -3.68
C ARG A 101 -12.31 15.75 -3.68
N CYS A 102 -12.41 16.45 -4.81
CA CYS A 102 -12.01 17.85 -4.89
C CYS A 102 -13.02 18.70 -5.67
N LEU A 103 -13.04 20.00 -5.35
CA LEU A 103 -13.76 21.03 -6.08
C LEU A 103 -12.72 21.98 -6.67
N ILE A 104 -12.82 22.29 -7.96
CA ILE A 104 -11.92 23.24 -8.62
C ILE A 104 -12.52 24.63 -8.48
N VAL A 105 -11.77 25.57 -7.88
CA VAL A 105 -12.19 26.97 -7.76
C VAL A 105 -11.34 27.81 -8.69
N CYS A 106 -11.98 28.53 -9.61
CA CYS A 106 -11.27 29.37 -10.59
C CYS A 106 -11.83 30.79 -10.60
N ALA A 107 -10.95 31.79 -10.62
CA ALA A 107 -11.33 33.21 -10.76
C ALA A 107 -11.33 33.68 -12.22
N SER A 108 -10.73 32.90 -13.13
CA SER A 108 -10.51 33.26 -14.55
C SER A 108 -11.56 32.69 -15.51
N GLY A 109 -12.72 32.28 -14.98
CA GLY A 109 -13.87 31.81 -15.76
C GLY A 109 -13.86 30.32 -16.14
N ALA A 110 -14.99 29.85 -16.68
CA ALA A 110 -15.29 28.43 -16.91
C ALA A 110 -14.33 27.72 -17.88
N GLY A 111 -13.80 28.41 -18.89
CA GLY A 111 -12.87 27.83 -19.87
C GLY A 111 -11.54 27.41 -19.26
N SER A 112 -10.94 28.27 -18.43
CA SER A 112 -9.71 27.97 -17.69
C SER A 112 -9.90 26.83 -16.69
N ALA A 113 -11.05 26.80 -16.02
CA ALA A 113 -11.41 25.74 -15.09
C ALA A 113 -11.53 24.38 -15.78
N ARG A 114 -12.06 24.33 -17.01
CA ARG A 114 -12.15 23.11 -17.83
C ARG A 114 -10.77 22.56 -18.19
N LEU A 115 -9.86 23.42 -18.64
CA LEU A 115 -8.48 23.00 -18.97
C LEU A 115 -7.75 22.44 -17.74
N LEU A 116 -7.92 23.07 -16.58
CA LEU A 116 -7.36 22.55 -15.33
C LEU A 116 -7.99 21.22 -14.94
N GLN A 117 -9.32 21.08 -15.09
CA GLN A 117 -10.03 19.83 -14.86
C GLN A 117 -9.46 18.70 -15.71
N ASP A 118 -9.25 18.93 -17.01
CA ASP A 118 -8.73 17.91 -17.93
C ASP A 118 -7.29 17.51 -17.59
N ARG A 119 -6.43 18.49 -17.24
CA ARG A 119 -5.07 18.21 -16.74
C ARG A 119 -5.08 17.37 -15.46
N LEU A 120 -5.93 17.70 -14.50
CA LEU A 120 -6.04 16.95 -13.25
C LEU A 120 -6.57 15.53 -13.49
N ARG A 121 -7.54 15.35 -14.40
CA ARG A 121 -8.01 14.00 -14.79
C ARG A 121 -6.90 13.18 -15.44
N SER A 122 -6.11 13.79 -16.33
CA SER A 122 -5.00 13.10 -17.00
C SER A 122 -3.88 12.71 -16.03
N GLN A 123 -3.55 13.58 -15.06
CA GLN A 123 -2.45 13.35 -14.13
C GLN A 123 -2.82 12.41 -12.97
N PHE A 124 -4.04 12.52 -12.44
CA PHE A 124 -4.45 11.80 -11.23
C PHE A 124 -5.40 10.62 -11.49
N GLY A 125 -5.98 10.51 -12.70
CA GLY A 125 -6.78 9.37 -13.12
C GLY A 125 -7.86 8.99 -12.10
N SER A 126 -7.89 7.71 -11.73
CA SER A 126 -8.83 7.15 -10.75
C SER A 126 -8.54 7.53 -9.30
N LYS A 127 -7.45 8.24 -9.00
CA LYS A 127 -7.09 8.65 -7.62
C LYS A 127 -7.82 9.92 -7.17
N LEU A 128 -8.45 10.65 -8.09
CA LEU A 128 -9.08 11.95 -7.82
C LEU A 128 -10.48 12.03 -8.46
N THR A 129 -11.50 12.30 -7.65
CA THR A 129 -12.86 12.60 -8.11
C THR A 129 -13.13 14.09 -8.05
N ILE A 130 -13.24 14.72 -9.23
CA ILE A 130 -13.57 16.14 -9.36
C ILE A 130 -15.09 16.29 -9.31
N LEU A 131 -15.61 16.88 -8.23
CA LEU A 131 -17.05 17.08 -8.00
C LEU A 131 -17.65 18.17 -8.89
N GLY A 132 -16.83 19.12 -9.34
CA GLY A 132 -17.25 20.21 -10.19
C GLY A 132 -16.22 21.34 -10.24
N THR A 133 -16.61 22.39 -10.94
CA THR A 133 -15.90 23.67 -10.99
C THR A 133 -16.80 24.75 -10.39
N ALA A 134 -16.25 25.61 -9.55
CA ALA A 134 -16.93 26.75 -8.96
C ALA A 134 -16.14 28.04 -9.22
N GLU A 135 -16.87 29.15 -9.30
CA GLU A 135 -16.28 30.46 -9.44
C GLU A 135 -15.96 31.02 -8.06
N LEU A 136 -14.87 31.79 -7.94
CA LEU A 136 -14.42 32.27 -6.63
C LEU A 136 -15.50 33.06 -5.88
N TYR A 137 -16.35 33.81 -6.59
CA TYR A 137 -17.44 34.57 -5.97
C TYR A 137 -18.63 33.69 -5.52
N SER A 138 -18.89 32.55 -6.18
CA SER A 138 -20.03 31.68 -5.83
C SER A 138 -19.77 30.82 -4.60
N LEU A 139 -18.50 30.65 -4.19
CA LEU A 139 -18.15 30.02 -2.92
C LEU A 139 -18.56 30.83 -1.68
N ARG A 140 -18.65 32.17 -1.79
CA ARG A 140 -19.04 33.01 -0.64
C ARG A 140 -20.50 32.85 -0.24
N MET A 141 -21.37 32.38 -1.13
CA MET A 141 -22.80 32.15 -0.83
C MET A 141 -23.11 30.76 -0.28
N SER A 142 -22.21 29.79 -0.45
CA SER A 142 -22.47 28.37 -0.14
C SER A 142 -21.81 27.89 1.16
N LEU A 143 -20.83 28.62 1.71
CA LEU A 143 -20.22 28.32 3.02
C LEU A 143 -21.07 28.80 4.22
N CYS A 144 -22.18 29.51 3.99
CA CYS A 144 -23.08 30.01 5.04
C CYS A 144 -24.40 29.23 5.18
N MET A 145 -24.62 28.14 4.43
CA MET A 145 -25.77 27.27 4.67
C MET A 145 -25.33 26.00 5.41
N PRO A 146 -25.96 25.63 6.55
CA PRO A 146 -25.69 24.38 7.21
C PRO A 146 -26.15 23.23 6.29
N TRP A 147 -25.26 22.27 6.08
CA TRP A 147 -25.61 20.99 5.47
C TRP A 147 -26.61 20.28 6.39
N ILE A 148 -27.91 20.35 6.04
CA ILE A 148 -28.97 19.49 6.57
C ILE A 148 -28.96 18.20 5.75
#